data_AF-A0A4P7ZR02-F1
#
_entry.id   AF-A0A4P7ZR02-F1
#
_cell.length_a   1.000
_cell.length_b   1.000
_cell.length_c   1.000
_cell.angle_alpha   90.00
_cell.angle_beta   90.00
_cell.angle_gamma   90.00
#
_symmetry.space_group_name_H-M   'P 1'
#
loop_
_entity.id
_entity.type
_entity.pdbx_description
1 polymer ?
#
loop_
_entity_poly.entity_id
_entity_poly.type
_entity_poly.pdbx_seq_one_letter_code
_entity_poly.pdbx_strand_id
1 'polypeptide(L)'
;MNRPIPYQPSLLRLLHGCTALLVPLAWLSGLVVFSNHDGRWLRLPTLPGDWIDIHGTVGVLLWPVALVFALYALNAGRSRLRQPANAAALIGLMLAIGSGKLMQEDWLRTGQLDAFPYHLHLLAWLLISGAVIWHGGAVLRRGGWRFARSMAQLQVRENDGPRSWPRQLLRRR
;
A
#
# COMPACT_ATOMS: atom_id res chain seq x y z
N MET A 1 10.63 -19.91 -27.36
CA MET A 1 11.56 -18.80 -27.03
C MET A 1 11.17 -18.15 -25.71
N ASN A 2 12.00 -18.24 -24.68
CA ASN A 2 11.72 -17.66 -23.37
C ASN A 2 11.94 -16.14 -23.42
N ARG A 3 10.87 -15.35 -23.60
CA ARG A 3 10.98 -13.88 -23.59
C ARG A 3 11.51 -13.41 -22.22
N PRO A 4 12.53 -12.54 -22.16
CA PRO A 4 13.09 -12.07 -20.90
C PRO A 4 12.04 -11.30 -20.10
N ILE A 5 12.00 -11.52 -18.78
CA ILE A 5 11.11 -10.82 -17.86
C ILE A 5 11.45 -9.32 -17.90
N PRO A 6 10.46 -8.42 -18.08
CA PRO A 6 10.70 -6.98 -18.10
C PRO A 6 11.46 -6.52 -16.85
N TYR A 7 12.59 -5.83 -17.04
CA TYR A 7 13.35 -5.30 -15.92
C TYR A 7 12.62 -4.10 -15.30
N GLN A 8 12.43 -4.13 -13.99
CA GLN A 8 11.92 -3.02 -13.21
C GLN A 8 13.05 -2.42 -12.36
N PRO A 9 13.12 -1.09 -12.21
CA PRO A 9 14.10 -0.45 -11.35
C PRO A 9 14.10 -1.04 -9.94
N SER A 10 15.28 -1.30 -9.40
CA SER A 10 15.45 -1.90 -8.07
C SER A 10 14.85 -1.05 -6.94
N LEU A 11 15.00 0.28 -7.00
CA LEU A 11 14.35 1.19 -6.04
C LEU A 11 12.81 1.10 -6.08
N LEU A 12 12.23 1.01 -7.29
CA LEU A 12 10.79 0.79 -7.44
C LEU A 12 10.37 -0.55 -6.82
N ARG A 13 11.10 -1.63 -7.12
CA ARG A 13 10.81 -2.96 -6.58
C ARG A 13 10.89 -2.98 -5.05
N LEU A 14 11.89 -2.33 -4.47
CA LEU A 14 12.05 -2.22 -3.03
C LEU A 14 10.88 -1.46 -2.40
N LEU A 15 10.63 -0.22 -2.83
CA LEU A 15 9.57 0.61 -2.25
C LEU A 15 8.18 -0.02 -2.45
N HIS A 16 7.89 -0.48 -3.66
CA HIS A 16 6.63 -1.17 -3.94
C HIS A 16 6.52 -2.48 -3.17
N GLY A 17 7.60 -3.25 -3.03
CA GLY A 17 7.62 -4.51 -2.28
C GLY A 17 7.34 -4.30 -0.80
N CYS A 18 7.99 -3.32 -0.17
CA CYS A 18 7.71 -2.92 1.21
C CYS A 18 6.25 -2.46 1.37
N THR A 19 5.75 -1.61 0.47
CA THR A 19 4.34 -1.18 0.49
C THR A 19 3.39 -2.36 0.28
N ALA A 20 3.68 -3.28 -0.65
CA ALA A 20 2.87 -4.46 -0.95
C ALA A 20 2.90 -5.52 0.16
N LEU A 21 3.83 -5.41 1.12
CA LEU A 21 3.84 -6.20 2.35
C LEU A 21 3.06 -5.50 3.46
N LEU A 22 3.34 -4.22 3.70
CA LEU A 22 2.79 -3.46 4.81
C LEU A 22 1.30 -3.12 4.62
N VAL A 23 0.86 -2.86 3.39
CA VAL A 23 -0.56 -2.55 3.12
C VAL A 23 -1.47 -3.74 3.45
N PRO A 24 -1.21 -5.00 3.03
CA PRO A 24 -1.99 -6.13 3.50
C PRO A 24 -1.99 -6.31 5.02
N LEU A 25 -0.85 -6.09 5.70
CA LEU A 25 -0.79 -6.14 7.16
C LEU A 25 -1.68 -5.08 7.81
N ALA A 26 -1.65 -3.85 7.30
CA ALA A 26 -2.52 -2.76 7.76
C ALA A 26 -3.99 -3.06 7.46
N TRP A 27 -4.28 -3.62 6.29
CA TRP A 27 -5.62 -4.00 5.85
C TRP A 27 -6.23 -5.05 6.77
N LEU A 28 -5.51 -6.14 7.03
CA LEU A 28 -5.98 -7.26 7.85
C LEU A 28 -6.08 -6.87 9.33
N SER A 29 -5.07 -6.18 9.88
CA SER A 29 -5.15 -5.68 11.26
C SER A 29 -6.30 -4.68 11.44
N GLY A 30 -6.51 -3.78 10.48
CA GLY A 30 -7.63 -2.82 10.49
C GLY A 30 -8.99 -3.49 10.40
N LEU A 31 -9.11 -4.60 9.65
CA LEU A 31 -10.32 -5.43 9.63
C LEU A 31 -10.63 -6.01 11.01
N VAL A 32 -9.61 -6.50 11.73
CA VAL A 32 -9.77 -7.02 13.09
C VAL A 32 -10.17 -5.90 14.06
N VAL A 33 -9.52 -4.74 13.98
CA VAL A 33 -9.88 -3.56 14.79
C VAL A 33 -11.33 -3.16 14.55
N PHE A 34 -11.75 -3.03 13.29
CA PHE A 34 -13.13 -2.71 12.94
C PHE A 34 -14.10 -3.75 13.51
N SER A 35 -13.82 -5.04 13.33
CA SER A 35 -14.67 -6.12 13.82
C SER A 35 -14.80 -6.15 15.35
N ASN A 36 -13.70 -5.90 16.07
CA ASN A 36 -13.66 -5.95 17.53
C ASN A 36 -14.32 -4.74 18.19
N HIS A 37 -14.19 -3.53 17.60
CA HIS A 37 -14.56 -2.27 18.26
C HIS A 37 -15.79 -1.57 17.67
N ASP A 38 -16.06 -1.73 16.37
CA ASP A 38 -17.21 -1.11 15.69
C ASP A 38 -18.21 -2.19 15.27
N GLY A 39 -17.82 -3.01 14.29
CA GLY A 39 -18.58 -4.18 13.85
C GLY A 39 -19.96 -3.86 13.27
N ARG A 40 -20.28 -2.60 12.93
CA ARG A 40 -21.60 -2.20 12.39
C ARG A 40 -21.95 -2.87 11.05
N TRP A 41 -20.96 -3.15 10.21
CA TRP A 41 -21.16 -3.77 8.89
C TRP A 41 -20.73 -5.23 8.82
N LEU A 42 -19.73 -5.59 9.62
CA LEU A 42 -19.15 -6.93 9.63
C LEU A 42 -18.57 -7.18 11.02
N ARG A 43 -19.08 -8.20 11.70
CA ARG A 43 -18.59 -8.66 13.00
C ARG A 43 -18.18 -10.12 12.89
N LEU A 44 -16.87 -10.34 12.82
CA LEU A 44 -16.23 -11.64 12.91
C LEU A 44 -16.09 -12.06 14.38
N PRO A 45 -15.78 -13.34 14.68
CA PRO A 45 -15.42 -13.76 16.02
C PRO A 45 -14.29 -12.89 16.58
N THR A 46 -14.48 -12.38 17.80
CA THR A 46 -13.51 -11.48 18.44
C THR A 46 -12.16 -12.19 18.57
N LEU A 47 -11.13 -11.57 18.01
CA LEU A 47 -9.76 -12.04 18.18
C LEU A 47 -9.14 -11.36 19.40
N PRO A 48 -8.61 -12.10 20.38
CA PRO A 48 -7.91 -11.51 21.51
C PRO A 48 -6.61 -10.84 21.04
N GLY A 49 -6.15 -9.84 21.80
CA GLY A 49 -4.91 -9.09 21.54
C GLY A 49 -5.13 -7.59 21.34
N ASP A 50 -4.06 -6.81 21.43
CA ASP A 50 -4.11 -5.36 21.24
C ASP A 50 -4.01 -5.00 19.76
N TRP A 51 -5.10 -5.24 19.04
CA TRP A 51 -5.16 -5.02 17.59
C TRP A 51 -5.11 -3.55 17.19
N ILE A 52 -5.53 -2.64 18.07
CA ILE A 52 -5.41 -1.19 17.85
C ILE A 52 -3.92 -0.82 17.81
N ASP A 53 -3.13 -1.26 18.79
CA ASP A 53 -1.69 -0.97 18.84
C ASP A 53 -0.92 -1.66 17.71
N ILE A 54 -1.28 -2.91 17.37
CA ILE A 54 -0.68 -3.63 16.24
C ILE A 54 -0.95 -2.87 14.94
N HIS A 55 -2.20 -2.48 14.70
CA HIS A 55 -2.58 -1.72 13.51
C HIS A 55 -1.85 -0.37 13.45
N GLY A 56 -1.83 0.36 14.58
CA GLY A 56 -1.10 1.62 14.73
C GLY A 56 0.38 1.46 14.42
N THR A 57 1.04 0.43 14.96
CA THR A 57 2.45 0.10 14.70
C THR A 57 2.72 -0.16 13.22
N VAL A 58 1.88 -0.95 12.55
CA VAL A 58 2.01 -1.16 11.10
C VAL A 58 1.84 0.16 10.34
N GLY A 59 0.91 1.02 10.75
CA GLY A 59 0.75 2.37 10.21
C GLY A 59 1.99 3.25 10.39
N VAL A 60 2.64 3.19 11.55
CA VAL A 60 3.91 3.91 11.83
C VAL A 60 5.03 3.41 10.90
N LEU A 61 5.16 2.10 10.70
CA LEU A 61 6.16 1.53 9.80
C LEU A 61 5.88 1.85 8.32
N LEU A 62 4.60 1.91 7.95
CA LEU A 62 4.17 2.21 6.58
C LEU A 62 4.36 3.68 6.23
N TRP A 63 4.16 4.62 7.17
CA TRP A 63 4.27 6.06 6.92
C TRP A 63 5.57 6.51 6.21
N PRO A 64 6.78 6.19 6.69
CA PRO A 64 8.01 6.63 6.03
C PRO A 64 8.20 5.96 4.66
N VAL A 65 7.81 4.68 4.53
CA VAL A 65 7.86 3.95 3.26
C VAL A 65 6.93 4.60 2.25
N ALA A 66 5.71 4.93 2.64
CA ALA A 66 4.73 5.58 1.79
C ALA A 66 5.16 6.99 1.38
N LEU A 67 5.79 7.76 2.28
CA LEU A 67 6.34 9.07 1.96
C LEU A 67 7.39 8.98 0.85
N VAL A 68 8.38 8.10 1.03
CA VAL A 68 9.45 7.90 0.02
C VAL A 68 8.87 7.34 -1.28
N PHE A 69 7.89 6.43 -1.20
CA PHE A 69 7.22 5.88 -2.37
C PHE A 69 6.40 6.92 -3.13
N ALA A 70 5.69 7.81 -2.43
CA ALA A 70 4.96 8.92 -3.04
C ALA A 70 5.91 9.89 -3.73
N LEU A 71 7.01 10.29 -3.07
CA LEU A 71 8.04 11.14 -3.68
C LEU A 71 8.64 10.49 -4.93
N TYR A 72 8.94 9.20 -4.88
CA TYR A 72 9.38 8.45 -6.05
C TYR A 72 8.33 8.48 -7.17
N ALA A 73 7.08 8.17 -6.84
CA ALA A 73 5.98 8.04 -7.81
C ALA A 73 5.65 9.37 -8.50
N LEU A 74 5.68 10.49 -7.76
CA LEU A 74 5.41 11.83 -8.28
C LEU A 74 6.56 12.40 -9.11
N ASN A 75 7.78 11.89 -8.92
CA ASN A 75 8.98 12.30 -9.65
C ASN A 75 9.40 11.26 -10.70
N ALA A 76 10.40 10.44 -10.39
CA ALA A 76 10.97 9.48 -11.35
C ALA A 76 9.97 8.42 -11.85
N GLY A 77 8.94 8.12 -11.04
CA GLY A 77 7.87 7.19 -11.35
C GLY A 77 6.68 7.81 -12.11
N ARG A 78 6.68 9.11 -12.42
CA ARG A 78 5.48 9.84 -12.87
C ARG A 78 4.82 9.26 -14.11
N SER A 79 5.59 8.68 -15.04
CA SER A 79 5.02 8.00 -16.22
C SER A 79 4.10 6.84 -15.85
N ARG A 80 4.36 6.15 -14.74
CA ARG A 80 3.53 5.06 -14.22
C ARG A 80 2.24 5.57 -13.58
N LEU A 81 2.24 6.79 -13.02
CA LEU A 81 1.03 7.42 -12.47
C LEU A 81 0.02 7.84 -13.54
N ARG A 82 0.42 7.92 -14.81
CA ARG A 82 -0.52 8.14 -15.92
C ARG A 82 -1.56 7.02 -16.05
N GLN A 83 -1.31 5.86 -15.45
CA GLN A 83 -2.28 4.78 -15.36
C GLN A 83 -3.26 5.08 -14.21
N PRO A 84 -4.57 5.26 -14.47
CA PRO A 84 -5.53 5.67 -13.44
C PRO A 84 -5.56 4.75 -12.23
N ALA A 85 -5.44 3.44 -12.44
CA ALA A 85 -5.41 2.46 -11.35
C ALA A 85 -4.20 2.64 -10.40
N ASN A 86 -3.06 3.10 -10.91
CA ASN A 86 -1.88 3.39 -10.08
C ASN A 86 -2.07 4.67 -9.28
N ALA A 87 -2.65 5.70 -9.90
CA ALA A 87 -2.98 6.95 -9.23
C ALA A 87 -4.03 6.74 -8.12
N ALA A 88 -5.09 5.97 -8.40
CA ALA A 88 -6.12 5.62 -7.43
C ALA A 88 -5.53 4.88 -6.21
N ALA A 89 -4.63 3.91 -6.44
CA ALA A 89 -3.96 3.20 -5.34
C ALA A 89 -3.07 4.14 -4.52
N LEU A 90 -2.33 5.06 -5.14
CA LEU A 90 -1.50 6.03 -4.41
C LEU A 90 -2.36 7.00 -3.60
N ILE A 91 -3.46 7.50 -4.17
CA ILE A 91 -4.40 8.40 -3.49
C ILE A 91 -5.04 7.69 -2.29
N GLY A 92 -5.54 6.46 -2.47
CA GLY A 92 -6.11 5.68 -1.38
C GLY A 92 -5.10 5.41 -0.26
N LEU A 93 -3.83 5.14 -0.60
CA LEU A 93 -2.76 4.97 0.38
C LEU A 93 -2.52 6.26 1.19
N MET A 94 -2.44 7.41 0.51
CA MET A 94 -2.26 8.71 1.17
C MET A 94 -3.46 9.06 2.07
N LEU A 95 -4.68 8.79 1.61
CA LEU A 95 -5.89 8.98 2.42
C LEU A 95 -5.88 8.09 3.66
N ALA A 96 -5.55 6.81 3.52
CA ALA A 96 -5.53 5.87 4.65
C ALA A 96 -4.48 6.26 5.69
N ILE A 97 -3.26 6.58 5.27
CA ILE A 97 -2.18 6.98 6.18
C ILE A 97 -2.47 8.35 6.81
N GLY A 98 -2.92 9.31 6.02
CA GLY A 98 -3.22 10.67 6.49
C GLY A 98 -4.34 10.68 7.53
N SER A 99 -5.46 10.03 7.23
CA SER A 99 -6.58 9.91 8.16
C SER A 99 -6.23 9.10 9.41
N GLY A 100 -5.48 8.00 9.27
CA GLY A 100 -5.06 7.17 10.41
C GLY A 100 -4.13 7.92 11.37
N LYS A 101 -3.24 8.77 10.86
CA LYS A 101 -2.41 9.66 11.70
C LYS A 101 -3.19 10.73 12.46
N LEU A 102 -4.39 11.07 11.99
CA LEU A 102 -5.29 12.02 12.65
C LEU A 102 -6.25 11.34 13.64
N MET A 103 -6.29 10.01 13.68
CA MET A 103 -7.11 9.26 14.64
C MET A 103 -6.44 9.20 16.01
N GLN A 104 -7.27 9.23 17.06
CA GLN A 104 -6.87 8.89 18.41
C GLN A 104 -7.33 7.46 18.72
N GLU A 105 -6.44 6.66 19.29
CA GLU A 105 -6.69 5.24 19.58
C GLU A 105 -7.82 5.04 20.61
N ASP A 106 -7.90 5.93 21.61
CA ASP A 106 -8.90 5.89 22.68
C ASP A 106 -10.34 6.05 22.18
N TRP A 107 -10.54 6.68 21.02
CA TRP A 107 -11.88 6.80 20.43
C TRP A 107 -12.48 5.42 20.17
N LEU A 108 -11.70 4.48 19.65
CA LEU A 108 -12.15 3.11 19.41
C LEU A 108 -12.29 2.31 20.72
N ARG A 109 -11.37 2.53 21.67
CA ARG A 109 -11.39 1.83 22.97
C ARG A 109 -12.60 2.23 23.82
N THR A 110 -13.05 3.47 23.72
CA THR A 110 -14.18 4.01 24.49
C THR A 110 -15.51 4.02 23.72
N GLY A 111 -15.52 3.55 22.46
CA GLY A 111 -16.73 3.51 21.61
C GLY A 111 -17.17 4.86 21.03
N GLN A 112 -16.29 5.88 21.03
CA GLN A 112 -16.54 7.19 20.43
C GLN A 112 -16.34 7.14 18.90
N LEU A 113 -17.30 6.55 18.19
CA LEU A 113 -17.20 6.31 16.75
C LEU A 113 -17.61 7.51 15.89
N ASP A 114 -17.99 8.65 16.48
CA ASP A 114 -18.50 9.82 15.76
C ASP A 114 -17.41 10.78 15.24
N ALA A 115 -16.14 10.48 15.50
CA ALA A 115 -15.02 11.32 15.09
C ALA A 115 -14.84 11.34 13.56
N PHE A 116 -14.64 12.54 12.98
CA PHE A 116 -14.43 12.69 11.54
C PHE A 116 -13.22 11.90 11.00
N PRO A 117 -12.02 11.92 11.64
CA PRO A 117 -10.88 11.16 11.13
C PRO A 117 -11.16 9.65 11.08
N TYR A 118 -11.95 9.12 12.01
CA TYR A 118 -12.34 7.71 12.00
C TYR A 118 -13.17 7.35 10.77
N HIS A 119 -14.21 8.13 10.47
CA HIS A 119 -15.04 7.93 9.28
C HIS A 119 -14.23 8.06 7.99
N LEU A 120 -13.35 9.07 7.92
CA LEU A 120 -12.47 9.24 6.78
C LEU A 120 -11.52 8.06 6.62
N HIS A 121 -11.00 7.52 7.72
CA HIS A 121 -10.11 6.37 7.70
C HIS A 121 -10.82 5.09 7.25
N LEU A 122 -12.03 4.85 7.75
CA LEU A 122 -12.86 3.73 7.31
C LEU A 122 -13.24 3.83 5.82
N LEU A 123 -13.58 5.03 5.35
CA LEU A 123 -13.79 5.28 3.92
C LEU A 123 -12.50 5.04 3.12
N ALA A 124 -11.37 5.54 3.60
CA ALA A 124 -10.08 5.35 2.94
C ALA A 124 -9.70 3.86 2.84
N TRP A 125 -10.01 3.07 3.88
CA TRP A 125 -9.84 1.61 3.91
C TRP A 125 -10.67 0.92 2.81
N LEU A 126 -11.92 1.33 2.59
CA LEU A 126 -12.75 0.83 1.48
C LEU A 126 -12.18 1.26 0.11
N LEU A 127 -11.81 2.53 -0.04
CA LEU A 127 -11.29 3.08 -1.29
C LEU A 127 -9.98 2.42 -1.70
N ILE A 128 -9.03 2.25 -0.78
CA ILE A 128 -7.76 1.59 -1.06
C ILE A 128 -7.96 0.12 -1.39
N SER A 129 -8.91 -0.57 -0.74
CA SER A 129 -9.26 -1.96 -1.07
C SER A 129 -9.71 -2.09 -2.52
N GLY A 130 -10.67 -1.26 -2.95
CA GLY A 130 -11.12 -1.22 -4.34
C GLY A 130 -10.01 -0.82 -5.31
N ALA A 131 -9.18 0.16 -4.95
CA ALA A 131 -8.08 0.63 -5.79
C ALA A 131 -6.98 -0.43 -5.96
N VAL A 132 -6.64 -1.21 -4.94
CA VAL A 132 -5.66 -2.30 -5.01
C VAL A 132 -6.18 -3.42 -5.91
N ILE A 133 -7.46 -3.81 -5.79
CA ILE A 133 -8.09 -4.80 -6.67
C ILE A 133 -8.04 -4.31 -8.13
N TRP A 134 -8.43 -3.05 -8.37
CA TRP A 134 -8.38 -2.45 -9.70
C TRP A 134 -6.95 -2.38 -10.24
N HIS A 135 -5.97 -1.99 -9.42
CA HIS A 135 -4.56 -1.96 -9.77
C HIS A 135 -4.05 -3.33 -10.20
N GLY A 136 -4.30 -4.39 -9.40
CA GLY A 136 -3.93 -5.77 -9.72
C GLY A 136 -4.57 -6.24 -11.02
N GLY A 137 -5.88 -6.01 -11.19
CA GLY A 137 -6.59 -6.34 -12.44
C GLY A 137 -6.02 -5.59 -13.65
N ALA A 138 -5.70 -4.30 -13.51
CA ALA A 138 -5.10 -3.51 -14.57
C ALA A 138 -3.68 -3.99 -14.95
N VAL A 139 -2.88 -4.43 -13.98
CA VAL A 139 -1.57 -5.04 -14.20
C VAL A 139 -1.71 -6.34 -15.01
N LEU A 140 -2.64 -7.22 -14.62
CA LEU A 140 -2.91 -8.47 -15.32
C LEU A 140 -3.38 -8.23 -16.76
N ARG A 141 -4.29 -7.27 -16.99
CA ARG A 141 -4.77 -6.96 -18.35
C ARG A 141 -3.67 -6.43 -19.28
N ARG A 142 -2.72 -5.63 -18.78
CA ARG A 142 -1.69 -5.00 -19.62
C ARG A 142 -0.54 -5.91 -20.00
N GLY A 143 -0.08 -6.75 -19.08
CA GLY A 143 1.14 -7.54 -19.27
C GLY A 143 1.04 -9.01 -18.88
N GLY A 144 -0.16 -9.46 -18.50
CA GLY A 144 -0.42 -10.81 -18.04
C GLY A 144 0.33 -11.17 -16.75
N TRP A 145 0.32 -12.46 -16.44
CA TRP A 145 0.96 -13.01 -15.24
C TRP A 145 2.47 -12.75 -15.16
N ARG A 146 3.18 -12.79 -16.30
CA ARG A 146 4.64 -12.57 -16.34
C ARG A 146 5.03 -11.16 -15.89
N PHE A 147 4.22 -10.17 -16.27
CA PHE A 147 4.43 -8.79 -15.83
C PHE A 147 4.13 -8.61 -14.34
N ALA A 148 3.04 -9.19 -13.84
CA ALA A 148 2.75 -9.20 -12.41
C ALA A 148 3.89 -9.84 -11.58
N ARG A 149 4.34 -11.04 -11.99
CA ARG A 149 5.44 -11.76 -11.32
C ARG A 149 6.78 -11.02 -11.39
N SER A 150 7.00 -10.13 -12.36
CA SER A 150 8.24 -9.35 -12.45
C SER A 150 8.47 -8.44 -11.24
N MET A 151 7.39 -7.99 -10.59
CA MET A 151 7.46 -7.18 -9.37
C MET A 151 7.78 -8.03 -8.13
N ALA A 152 7.41 -9.31 -8.12
CA ALA A 152 7.60 -10.23 -7.01
C ALA A 152 8.89 -11.07 -7.11
N GLN A 153 9.69 -10.89 -8.17
CA GLN A 153 10.95 -11.59 -8.31
C GLN A 153 11.95 -11.08 -7.27
N LEU A 154 12.48 -11.99 -6.43
CA LEU A 154 13.47 -11.65 -5.39
C LEU A 154 14.92 -11.75 -5.88
N GLN A 155 15.15 -12.22 -7.11
CA GLN A 155 16.48 -12.34 -7.69
C GLN A 155 17.14 -10.96 -7.77
N VAL A 156 18.28 -10.81 -7.12
CA VAL A 156 19.15 -9.63 -7.19
C VAL A 156 20.01 -9.74 -8.43
N ARG A 157 20.02 -8.69 -9.27
CA ARG A 157 20.90 -8.59 -10.44
C ARG A 157 22.11 -7.72 -10.09
N GLU A 158 23.21 -7.83 -10.85
CA GLU A 158 24.42 -7.01 -10.64
C GLU A 158 24.14 -5.50 -10.60
N ASN A 159 23.14 -5.06 -11.36
CA ASN A 159 22.75 -3.66 -11.40
C ASN A 159 21.73 -3.28 -10.31
N ASP A 160 21.28 -4.18 -9.45
CA ASP A 160 20.32 -3.89 -8.39
C ASP A 160 21.04 -3.37 -7.15
N GLY A 161 21.18 -2.05 -7.02
CA GLY A 161 21.74 -1.44 -5.83
C GLY A 161 21.82 0.09 -5.90
N PRO A 162 22.07 0.76 -4.76
CA PRO A 162 22.08 2.22 -4.66
C PRO A 162 23.02 2.91 -5.65
N ARG A 163 24.19 2.32 -5.91
CA ARG A 163 25.18 2.82 -6.88
C ARG A 163 24.65 2.88 -8.31
N SER A 164 23.68 2.03 -8.63
CA SER A 164 23.09 1.89 -9.96
C SER A 164 21.76 2.64 -10.11
N TRP A 165 21.17 3.13 -9.01
CA TRP A 165 19.90 3.85 -9.03
C TRP A 165 19.91 5.10 -9.91
N PRO A 166 20.91 6.01 -9.85
CA PRO A 166 20.92 7.18 -10.73
C PRO A 166 20.80 6.79 -12.20
N ARG A 167 21.55 5.76 -12.63
CA ARG A 167 21.48 5.22 -14.00
C ARG A 167 20.11 4.62 -14.33
N GLN A 168 19.49 3.89 -13.41
CA GLN A 168 18.16 3.31 -13.60
C GLN A 168 17.06 4.39 -13.69
N LEU A 169 17.19 5.49 -12.95
CA LEU A 169 16.24 6.61 -12.95
C LEU A 169 16.38 7.48 -14.20
N LEU A 170 17.63 7.66 -14.68
CA LEU A 170 17.94 8.45 -15.87
C LEU A 170 17.67 7.73 -17.19
N ARG A 171 17.66 6.39 -17.20
CA ARG A 171 17.16 5.57 -18.33
C ARG A 171 15.63 5.71 -18.45
N ARG A 172 15.18 6.90 -18.83
CA ARG A 172 13.79 7.18 -19.16
C ARG A 172 13.41 6.32 -20.37
N ARG A 173 12.49 5.38 -20.16
CA ARG A 173 11.69 4.78 -21.23
C ARG A 173 10.35 5.51 -21.26
#